data_AF-A0A6I2RKK1-F1
#
_entry.id   AF-A0A6I2RKK1-F1
#
_cell.length_a   1.000
_cell.length_b   1.000
_cell.length_c   1.000
_cell.angle_alpha   90.00
_cell.angle_beta   90.00
_cell.angle_gamma   90.00
#
_symmetry.space_group_name_H-M   'P 1'
#
loop_
_entity.id
_entity.type
_entity.pdbx_description
1 polymer ?
#
loop_
_entity_poly.entity_id
_entity_poly.type
_entity_poly.pdbx_seq_one_letter_code
_entity_poly.pdbx_strand_id
1 'polypeptide(L)'
;MVFKYYSTQRPIDIGTYPKLPNDPQVEMTFFSGRQPVESGTVLAWGVLAYNAPLSPKQIEDYELRPARDNPDIKERMSVQAQAVGAWERRNHIPEEKRLTRWDPDSKTYEPLDSVRMEELQRQFEIALEFPTVPSRDRKKPSPQRGER
;
A
#
# COMPACT_ATOMS: atom_id res chain seq x y z
N MET A 1 4.83 17.00 -13.13
CA MET A 1 4.43 15.89 -12.26
C MET A 1 2.93 15.97 -12.07
N VAL A 2 2.21 14.85 -12.03
CA VAL A 2 0.76 14.84 -11.76
C VAL A 2 0.52 13.97 -10.53
N PHE A 3 -0.26 14.47 -9.59
CA PHE A 3 -0.67 13.80 -8.36
C PHE A 3 -2.11 13.35 -8.50
N LYS A 4 -2.35 12.05 -8.39
CA LYS A 4 -3.67 11.44 -8.52
C LYS A 4 -4.26 11.13 -7.16
N TYR A 5 -5.55 11.36 -7.03
CA TYR A 5 -6.33 11.05 -5.85
C TYR A 5 -7.64 10.40 -6.25
N TYR A 6 -8.02 9.34 -5.55
CA TYR A 6 -9.24 8.60 -5.79
C TYR A 6 -10.34 9.07 -4.85
N SER A 7 -11.52 9.35 -5.40
CA SER A 7 -12.73 9.51 -4.60
C SER A 7 -13.31 8.14 -4.31
N THR A 8 -13.09 7.62 -3.10
CA THR A 8 -13.47 6.25 -2.73
C THR A 8 -14.82 6.19 -2.02
N GLN A 9 -15.19 7.24 -1.30
CA GLN A 9 -16.37 7.24 -0.41
C GLN A 9 -17.64 7.73 -1.12
N ARG A 10 -17.51 8.69 -2.04
CA ARG A 10 -18.64 9.34 -2.73
C ARG A 10 -18.34 9.65 -4.20
N PRO A 11 -19.36 9.81 -5.05
CA PRO A 11 -19.20 10.36 -6.39
C PRO A 11 -18.52 11.73 -6.36
N ILE A 12 -17.82 12.05 -7.45
CA ILE A 12 -17.24 13.38 -7.62
C ILE A 12 -18.36 14.32 -8.09
N ASP A 13 -18.56 15.42 -7.36
CA ASP A 13 -19.55 16.45 -7.64
C ASP A 13 -19.02 17.83 -7.18
N ILE A 14 -19.76 18.90 -7.44
CA ILE A 14 -19.46 20.26 -7.01
C ILE A 14 -19.31 20.27 -5.48
N GLY A 15 -18.13 20.71 -5.01
CA GLY A 15 -17.84 20.80 -3.58
C GLY A 15 -17.36 19.50 -2.94
N THR A 16 -17.18 18.41 -3.70
CA THR A 16 -16.59 17.16 -3.18
C THR A 16 -15.10 17.03 -3.51
N TYR A 17 -14.45 18.11 -3.95
CA TYR A 17 -13.02 18.16 -4.22
C TYR A 17 -12.43 19.52 -3.85
N PRO A 18 -11.17 19.57 -3.39
CA PRO A 18 -10.53 20.82 -3.04
C PRO A 18 -10.26 21.65 -4.30
N LYS A 19 -10.68 22.91 -4.24
CA LYS A 19 -10.26 23.95 -5.19
C LYS A 19 -9.00 24.60 -4.66
N LEU A 20 -7.92 24.53 -5.42
CA LEU A 20 -6.64 25.12 -5.02
C LEU A 20 -6.61 26.62 -5.37
N PRO A 21 -6.00 27.49 -4.53
CA PRO A 21 -6.09 28.95 -4.67
C PRO A 21 -5.55 29.53 -5.98
N ASN A 22 -4.60 28.83 -6.61
CA ASN A 22 -3.94 29.26 -7.85
C ASN A 22 -4.53 28.60 -9.12
N ASP A 23 -5.75 28.10 -9.04
CA ASP A 23 -6.47 27.44 -10.14
C ASP A 23 -5.62 26.43 -10.95
N PRO A 24 -4.94 25.48 -10.28
CA PRO A 24 -4.31 24.39 -11.01
C PRO A 24 -5.40 23.61 -11.73
N GLN A 25 -5.21 23.41 -13.04
CA GLN A 25 -6.07 22.55 -13.84
C GLN A 25 -6.20 21.20 -13.14
N VAL A 26 -7.38 20.98 -12.54
CA VAL A 26 -7.75 19.69 -11.98
C VAL A 26 -8.36 18.89 -13.09
N GLU A 27 -7.67 17.83 -13.49
CA GLU A 27 -8.24 16.86 -14.42
C GLU A 27 -9.11 15.89 -13.63
N MET A 28 -10.39 15.83 -14.02
CA MET A 28 -11.39 15.03 -13.31
C MET A 28 -11.87 13.93 -14.24
N THR A 29 -11.66 12.69 -13.83
CA THR A 29 -12.20 11.51 -14.51
C THR A 29 -13.35 10.96 -13.69
N PHE A 30 -14.56 11.01 -14.23
CA PHE A 30 -15.76 10.49 -13.59
C PHE A 30 -16.05 9.08 -14.08
N PHE A 31 -16.38 8.17 -13.17
CA PHE A 31 -16.85 6.84 -13.53
C PHE A 31 -18.37 6.78 -13.41
N SER A 32 -19.02 5.98 -14.26
CA SER A 32 -20.48 5.78 -14.23
C SER A 32 -20.96 5.04 -12.97
N GLY A 33 -20.03 4.45 -12.22
CA GLY A 33 -20.24 3.75 -10.96
C GLY A 33 -18.90 3.51 -10.28
N ARG A 34 -18.90 2.79 -9.15
CA ARG A 34 -17.66 2.47 -8.45
C ARG A 34 -16.84 1.44 -9.23
N GLN A 35 -15.67 1.83 -9.72
CA GLN A 35 -14.80 1.01 -10.55
C GLN A 35 -13.49 0.64 -9.85
N PRO A 36 -12.89 -0.52 -10.17
CA PRO A 36 -11.56 -0.90 -9.69
C PRO A 36 -10.47 -0.02 -10.29
N VAL A 37 -9.58 0.47 -9.43
CA VAL A 37 -8.34 1.20 -9.75
C VAL A 37 -7.17 0.54 -9.02
N GLU A 38 -5.93 0.94 -9.32
CA GLU A 38 -4.70 0.36 -8.75
C GLU A 38 -4.67 -1.17 -8.83
N SER A 39 -4.78 -1.72 -10.04
CA SER A 39 -4.81 -3.16 -10.28
C SER A 39 -5.91 -3.91 -9.50
N GLY A 40 -7.03 -3.23 -9.22
CA GLY A 40 -8.18 -3.79 -8.51
C GLY A 40 -8.09 -3.72 -6.99
N THR A 41 -7.04 -3.12 -6.46
CA THR A 41 -6.87 -2.99 -5.00
C THR A 41 -7.77 -1.90 -4.43
N VAL A 42 -8.22 -0.92 -5.20
CA VAL A 42 -9.06 0.18 -4.70
C VAL A 42 -10.32 0.29 -5.56
N LEU A 43 -11.45 0.63 -4.93
CA LEU A 43 -12.71 0.93 -5.63
C LEU A 43 -13.01 2.42 -5.49
N ALA A 44 -13.10 3.12 -6.62
CA ALA A 44 -13.27 4.57 -6.68
C ALA A 44 -14.44 4.96 -7.59
N TRP A 45 -15.02 6.14 -7.35
CA TRP A 45 -16.02 6.78 -8.21
C TRP A 45 -15.41 7.67 -9.29
N GLY A 46 -14.11 7.92 -9.19
CA GLY A 46 -13.36 8.73 -10.15
C GLY A 46 -11.96 9.05 -9.65
N VAL A 47 -11.25 9.82 -10.47
CA VAL A 47 -9.87 10.26 -10.24
C VAL A 47 -9.79 11.76 -10.35
N LEU A 48 -9.14 12.39 -9.38
CA LEU A 48 -8.74 13.80 -9.41
C LEU A 48 -7.23 13.86 -9.65
N ALA A 49 -6.81 14.55 -10.69
CA ALA A 49 -5.40 14.75 -11.02
C ALA A 49 -5.03 16.23 -10.87
N TYR A 50 -4.05 16.50 -10.02
CA TYR A 50 -3.54 17.84 -9.73
C TYR A 50 -2.07 17.96 -10.18
N ASN A 51 -1.66 19.16 -10.58
CA ASN A 51 -0.25 19.45 -10.90
C ASN A 51 0.64 19.66 -9.66
N ALA A 52 0.03 19.75 -8.48
CA ALA A 52 0.68 19.94 -7.19
C ALA A 52 0.02 19.00 -6.15
N PRO A 53 0.76 18.57 -5.10
CA PRO A 53 0.20 17.70 -4.09
C PRO A 53 -0.84 18.47 -3.25
N LEU A 54 -1.89 17.77 -2.85
CA LEU A 54 -2.84 18.25 -1.84
C LEU A 54 -2.20 18.20 -0.45
N SER A 55 -2.56 19.16 0.41
CA SER A 55 -2.18 19.10 1.82
C SER A 55 -2.89 17.93 2.53
N PRO A 56 -2.32 17.38 3.62
CA PRO A 56 -2.95 16.31 4.40
C PRO A 56 -4.38 16.65 4.83
N LYS A 57 -4.61 17.90 5.24
CA LYS A 57 -5.94 18.40 5.62
C LYS A 57 -6.94 18.35 4.46
N GLN A 58 -6.52 18.71 3.24
CA GLN A 58 -7.40 18.61 2.07
C GLN A 58 -7.69 17.16 1.69
N ILE A 59 -6.72 16.27 1.84
CA ILE A 59 -6.93 14.84 1.61
C ILE A 59 -7.97 14.31 2.59
N GLU A 60 -7.86 14.66 3.87
CA GLU A 60 -8.78 14.27 4.94
C GLU A 60 -10.19 14.90 4.78
N ASP A 61 -10.27 16.22 4.66
CA ASP A 61 -11.55 16.97 4.59
C ASP A 61 -12.43 16.50 3.41
N TYR A 62 -11.80 16.01 2.33
CA TYR A 62 -12.47 15.49 1.14
C TYR A 62 -12.43 13.96 1.02
N GLU A 63 -11.92 13.26 2.05
CA GLU A 63 -11.82 11.80 2.12
C GLU A 63 -11.18 11.16 0.88
N LEU A 64 -10.16 11.84 0.35
CA LEU A 64 -9.45 11.41 -0.84
C LEU A 64 -8.39 10.38 -0.49
N ARG A 65 -8.19 9.42 -1.39
CA ARG A 65 -7.09 8.46 -1.28
C ARG A 65 -5.98 8.83 -2.28
N PRO A 66 -4.75 9.13 -1.85
CA PRO A 66 -3.66 9.36 -2.79
C PRO A 66 -3.37 8.07 -3.58
N ALA A 67 -2.96 8.22 -4.85
CA ALA A 67 -2.53 7.08 -5.65
C ALA A 67 -1.12 6.63 -5.28
N ARG A 68 -0.84 5.32 -5.40
CA ARG A 68 0.45 4.69 -5.07
C ARG A 68 1.59 5.19 -5.93
N ASP A 69 1.27 5.65 -7.14
CA ASP A 69 2.22 6.19 -8.10
C ASP A 69 2.56 7.66 -7.84
N ASN A 70 1.89 8.31 -6.88
CA ASN A 70 2.30 9.64 -6.45
C ASN A 70 3.73 9.57 -5.89
N PRO A 71 4.60 10.54 -6.19
CA PRO A 71 6.03 10.40 -5.95
C PRO A 71 6.39 10.17 -4.48
N ASP A 72 5.74 10.90 -3.58
CA ASP A 72 5.87 10.79 -2.13
C ASP A 72 5.39 9.43 -1.61
N ILE A 73 4.30 8.92 -2.17
CA ILE A 73 3.76 7.61 -1.83
C ILE A 73 4.66 6.49 -2.35
N LYS A 74 5.12 6.60 -3.60
CA LYS A 74 6.02 5.65 -4.25
C LYS A 74 7.34 5.55 -3.50
N GLU A 75 7.91 6.68 -3.09
CA GLU A 75 9.12 6.73 -2.27
C GLU A 75 8.89 6.04 -0.92
N ARG A 76 7.81 6.40 -0.21
CA ARG A 76 7.47 5.78 1.07
C ARG A 76 7.28 4.26 0.95
N MET A 77 6.55 3.81 -0.06
CA MET A 77 6.33 2.37 -0.30
C MET A 77 7.63 1.67 -0.66
N SER A 78 8.53 2.30 -1.43
CA SER A 78 9.83 1.72 -1.77
C SER A 78 10.70 1.50 -0.53
N VAL A 79 10.74 2.48 0.38
CA VAL A 79 11.46 2.36 1.66
C VAL A 79 10.88 1.23 2.51
N GLN A 80 9.55 1.17 2.64
CA GLN A 80 8.87 0.10 3.37
C GLN A 80 9.14 -1.28 2.75
N ALA A 81 9.11 -1.37 1.41
CA ALA A 81 9.37 -2.60 0.69
C ALA A 81 10.79 -3.12 0.91
N GLN A 82 11.81 -2.25 1.03
CA GLN A 82 13.17 -2.71 1.36
C GLN A 82 13.22 -3.44 2.70
N ALA A 83 12.63 -2.85 3.73
CA ALA A 83 12.65 -3.42 5.07
C ALA A 83 11.78 -4.69 5.14
N VAL A 84 10.57 -4.65 4.55
CA VAL A 84 9.67 -5.80 4.51
C VAL A 84 10.29 -6.95 3.72
N GLY A 85 10.86 -6.70 2.54
CA GLY A 85 11.44 -7.76 1.72
C GLY A 85 12.70 -8.39 2.33
N ALA A 86 13.55 -7.59 2.97
CA ALA A 86 14.68 -8.11 3.75
C ALA A 86 14.19 -8.99 4.92
N TRP A 87 13.15 -8.55 5.63
CA TRP A 87 12.53 -9.30 6.71
C TRP A 87 11.87 -10.59 6.21
N GLU A 88 11.14 -10.55 5.09
CA GLU A 88 10.48 -11.71 4.47
C GLU A 88 11.51 -12.76 4.08
N ARG A 89 12.61 -12.34 3.46
CA ARG A 89 13.72 -13.22 3.10
C ARG A 89 14.38 -13.85 4.31
N ARG A 90 14.69 -13.04 5.34
CA ARG A 90 15.33 -13.50 6.59
C ARG A 90 14.47 -14.53 7.33
N ASN A 91 13.16 -14.34 7.32
CA ASN A 91 12.21 -15.21 8.00
C ASN A 91 11.68 -16.36 7.15
N HIS A 92 12.23 -16.53 5.93
CA HIS A 92 11.80 -17.55 4.98
C HIS A 92 10.29 -17.54 4.74
N ILE A 93 9.70 -16.35 4.64
CA ILE A 93 8.28 -16.20 4.35
C ILE A 93 8.01 -16.82 2.97
N PRO A 94 7.01 -17.72 2.84
CA PRO A 94 6.64 -18.31 1.56
C PRO A 94 6.27 -17.24 0.54
N GLU A 95 6.65 -17.44 -0.72
CA GLU A 95 6.49 -16.44 -1.79
C GLU A 95 5.04 -16.00 -1.97
N GLU A 96 4.09 -16.93 -1.83
CA GLU A 96 2.66 -16.67 -1.92
C GLU A 96 2.10 -15.77 -0.80
N LYS A 97 2.87 -15.54 0.27
CA LYS A 97 2.53 -14.63 1.38
C LYS A 97 3.35 -13.34 1.36
N ARG A 98 4.29 -13.20 0.44
CA ARG A 98 5.14 -12.00 0.38
C ARG A 98 4.37 -10.84 -0.21
N LEU A 99 4.65 -9.67 0.32
CA LEU A 99 4.16 -8.39 -0.19
C LEU A 99 5.19 -7.73 -1.13
N THR A 100 6.41 -8.24 -1.16
CA THR A 100 7.51 -7.70 -1.96
C THR A 100 8.10 -8.73 -2.91
N ARG A 101 8.60 -8.25 -4.05
CA ARG A 101 9.39 -9.01 -5.01
C ARG A 101 10.82 -8.47 -5.04
N TRP A 102 11.80 -9.35 -5.19
CA TRP A 102 13.18 -8.94 -5.42
C TRP A 102 13.36 -8.64 -6.91
N ASP A 103 13.80 -7.44 -7.24
CA ASP A 103 14.19 -7.08 -8.60
C ASP A 103 15.72 -7.23 -8.78
N PRO A 104 16.19 -8.18 -9.61
CA PRO A 104 17.62 -8.45 -9.76
C PRO A 104 18.38 -7.33 -10.46
N ASP A 105 17.71 -6.55 -11.32
CA ASP A 105 18.34 -5.50 -12.11
C ASP A 105 18.67 -4.27 -11.25
N SER A 106 17.70 -3.78 -10.47
CA SER A 106 17.90 -2.69 -9.53
C SER A 106 18.52 -3.12 -8.19
N LYS A 107 18.52 -4.43 -7.89
CA LYS A 107 18.92 -5.00 -6.59
C LYS A 107 18.13 -4.40 -5.42
N THR A 108 16.83 -4.18 -5.62
CA THR A 108 15.94 -3.65 -4.59
C THR A 108 14.70 -4.54 -4.46
N TYR A 109 14.01 -4.43 -3.32
CA TYR A 109 12.68 -5.00 -3.17
C TYR A 109 11.62 -4.03 -3.65
N GLU A 110 10.71 -4.49 -4.50
CA GLU A 110 9.56 -3.70 -4.95
C GLU A 110 8.27 -4.25 -4.34
N PRO A 111 7.31 -3.39 -3.96
CA PRO A 111 6.00 -3.86 -3.54
C PRO A 111 5.25 -4.46 -4.73
N LEU A 112 4.49 -5.52 -4.51
CA LEU A 112 3.64 -6.10 -5.56
C LEU A 112 2.54 -5.11 -5.99
N ASP A 113 2.11 -5.22 -7.24
CA ASP A 113 1.07 -4.35 -7.81
C ASP A 113 -0.30 -4.57 -7.16
N SER A 114 -0.54 -5.77 -6.61
CA SER A 114 -1.75 -6.14 -5.88
C SER A 114 -1.75 -5.75 -4.40
N VAL A 115 -0.62 -5.24 -3.88
CA VAL A 115 -0.50 -4.89 -2.46
C VAL A 115 -0.97 -3.46 -2.22
N ARG A 116 -1.84 -3.29 -1.22
CA ARG A 116 -2.28 -1.97 -0.76
C ARG A 116 -1.22 -1.28 0.10
N MET A 117 -1.22 0.05 0.08
CA MET A 117 -0.30 0.86 0.90
C MET A 117 -0.40 0.51 2.40
N GLU A 118 -1.62 0.35 2.92
CA GLU A 118 -1.86 0.09 4.34
C GLU A 118 -1.40 -1.30 4.75
N GLU A 119 -1.49 -2.27 3.83
CA GLU A 119 -1.04 -3.64 4.06
C GLU A 119 0.48 -3.69 4.16
N LEU A 120 1.18 -3.03 3.23
CA LEU A 120 2.63 -2.90 3.27
C LEU A 120 3.09 -2.13 4.52
N GLN A 121 2.41 -1.04 4.88
CA GLN A 121 2.71 -0.28 6.10
C GLN A 121 2.58 -1.16 7.35
N ARG A 122 1.47 -1.89 7.48
CA ARG A 122 1.26 -2.78 8.62
C ARG A 122 2.36 -3.83 8.72
N GLN A 123 2.75 -4.40 7.59
CA GLN A 123 3.82 -5.41 7.59
C GLN A 123 5.18 -4.81 7.90
N PHE A 124 5.42 -3.57 7.48
CA PHE A 124 6.61 -2.82 7.86
C PHE A 124 6.68 -2.58 9.37
N GLU A 125 5.59 -2.17 10.00
CA GLU A 125 5.50 -2.01 11.46
C GLU A 125 5.79 -3.33 12.20
N ILE A 126 5.22 -4.44 11.72
CA ILE A 126 5.50 -5.79 12.26
C ILE A 126 6.98 -6.17 12.10
N ALA A 127 7.58 -5.86 10.95
CA ALA A 127 8.99 -6.17 10.68
C ALA A 127 9.94 -5.40 11.62
N LEU A 128 9.58 -4.16 11.98
CA LEU A 128 10.32 -3.37 12.96
C LEU A 128 10.16 -3.91 14.38
N GLU A 129 8.94 -4.29 14.77
CA GLU A 129 8.64 -4.79 16.13
C GLU A 129 9.20 -6.21 16.34
N PHE A 130 9.11 -7.07 15.32
CA PHE A 130 9.51 -8.48 15.38
C PHE A 130 10.54 -8.81 14.28
N PRO A 131 11.84 -8.49 14.45
CA PRO A 131 12.86 -8.75 13.43
C PRO A 131 12.99 -10.22 13.00
N THR A 132 12.56 -11.14 13.85
CA THR A 132 12.47 -12.58 13.57
C THR A 132 11.11 -13.13 13.97
N VAL A 133 10.50 -13.94 13.12
CA VAL A 133 9.24 -14.65 13.40
C VAL A 133 9.53 -15.81 14.35
N PRO A 134 8.93 -15.84 15.56
CA PRO A 134 9.10 -16.97 16.46
C PRO A 134 8.51 -18.23 15.83
N SER A 135 9.33 -19.26 15.70
CA SER A 135 8.90 -20.56 15.17
C SER A 135 7.88 -21.19 16.12
N ARG A 136 6.59 -21.16 15.74
CA ARG A 136 5.56 -21.98 16.39
C ARG A 136 5.80 -23.43 15.95
N ASP A 137 6.20 -24.27 16.92
CA ASP A 137 6.36 -25.73 16.87
C ASP A 137 7.71 -26.32 16.39
N ARG A 138 8.62 -26.54 17.35
CA ARG A 138 9.17 -27.91 17.54
C ARG A 138 8.33 -28.58 18.63
N LYS A 139 7.27 -29.31 18.26
CA LYS A 139 6.68 -30.30 19.16
C LYS A 139 7.80 -31.24 19.61
N LYS A 140 8.18 -31.20 20.89
CA LYS A 140 9.04 -32.22 21.47
C LYS A 140 8.31 -33.57 21.32
N PRO A 141 8.94 -34.61 20.76
CA PRO A 141 8.32 -35.94 20.73
C PRO A 141 8.07 -36.38 22.17
N SER A 142 6.83 -36.73 22.50
CA SER A 142 6.45 -37.28 23.80
C SER A 142 7.21 -38.58 24.04
N PRO A 143 7.83 -38.80 25.21
CA PRO A 143 8.42 -40.10 25.50
C PRO A 143 7.30 -41.12 25.69
N GLN A 144 7.17 -42.06 24.75
CA GLN A 144 6.49 -43.33 25.01
C GLN A 144 7.30 -44.06 26.08
N ARG A 145 6.85 -43.96 27.33
CA ARG A 145 7.33 -44.82 28.40
C ARG A 145 6.52 -46.11 28.33
N GLY A 146 7.16 -47.15 27.80
CA GLY A 146 6.60 -48.48 27.69
C GLY A 146 6.14 -49.01 29.04
N GLU A 147 4.95 -49.58 29.03
CA GLU A 147 4.41 -50.42 30.09
C GLU A 147 5.20 -51.74 30.11
N ARG A 148 5.72 -52.07 31.30
CA ARG A 148 6.14 -53.42 31.71
C ARG A 148 5.74 -53.60 33.16
#